data_AF-A0A7Z9Q119-F1
#
_entry.id   AF-A0A7Z9Q119-F1
#
_cell.length_a   1.000
_cell.length_b   1.000
_cell.length_c   1.000
_cell.angle_alpha   90.00
_cell.angle_beta   90.00
_cell.angle_gamma   90.00
#
_symmetry.space_group_name_H-M   'P 1'
#
loop_
_entity.id
_entity.type
_entity.pdbx_description
1 polymer ?
#
loop_
_entity_poly.entity_id
_entity_poly.type
_entity_poly.pdbx_seq_one_letter_code
_entity_poly.pdbx_strand_id
1 'polypeptide(L)'
;MLDGGTLYVNGDLTVNGSITGTGSVYVTGKTTFKGDAVIEAGAEGVALYSEGSITMSGFNGVEFVERLARDNPSIIGHFNNAKSQLAESADSTPDNVQRNHNNSAQNSIRQVSAFVDQRLNMANGQTAAFIKEQLASFDDAIQVTHADGTYGRAEMRPVHKKVAYGLDKLGTGYFKGLMVTNSYIQTDSAVAVVGAVWASGTNTEDEPTTVDGKEIKPGDIYLGADSSLLLNQALVDDEENGTPSQLAGLEMLAWRR
;
A
#
# COMPACT_ATOMS: atom_id res chain seq x y z
N MET A 1 15.26 11.99 2.82
CA MET A 1 16.25 11.04 3.37
C MET A 1 16.55 11.48 4.80
N LEU A 2 16.37 10.59 5.78
CA LEU A 2 16.81 10.78 7.17
C LEU A 2 18.19 10.13 7.35
N ASP A 3 19.11 10.81 8.02
CA ASP A 3 20.49 10.34 8.25
C ASP A 3 20.84 10.44 9.74
N GLY A 4 20.24 9.57 10.54
CA GLY A 4 20.37 9.54 12.01
C GLY A 4 19.72 10.71 12.74
N GLY A 5 19.04 11.61 12.01
CA GLY A 5 18.44 12.82 12.56
C GLY A 5 16.98 12.65 13.00
N THR A 6 16.54 13.61 13.80
CA THR A 6 15.15 13.72 14.25
C THR A 6 14.41 14.79 13.44
N LEU A 7 13.31 14.42 12.81
CA LEU A 7 12.37 15.37 12.21
C LEU A 7 11.28 15.70 13.22
N TYR A 8 11.19 16.96 13.63
CA TYR A 8 10.11 17.45 14.47
C TYR A 8 9.15 18.33 13.66
N VAL A 9 7.85 18.06 13.76
CA VAL A 9 6.78 18.78 13.08
C VAL A 9 5.76 19.26 14.10
N ASN A 10 5.65 20.58 14.24
CA ASN A 10 4.59 21.20 15.04
C ASN A 10 3.36 21.43 14.16
N GLY A 11 2.41 20.50 14.20
CA GLY A 11 1.23 20.43 13.34
C GLY A 11 1.18 19.12 12.57
N ASP A 12 0.47 19.12 11.44
CA ASP A 12 0.27 17.92 10.62
C ASP A 12 1.45 17.66 9.68
N LEU A 13 1.77 16.38 9.47
CA LEU A 13 2.75 15.92 8.49
C LEU A 13 2.05 15.13 7.38
N THR A 14 2.18 15.59 6.14
CA THR A 14 1.76 14.82 4.95
C THR A 14 2.96 14.53 4.07
N VAL A 15 3.17 13.24 3.78
CA VAL A 15 4.25 12.74 2.93
C VAL A 15 3.63 12.13 1.68
N ASN A 16 3.73 12.85 0.57
CA ASN A 16 3.22 12.41 -0.74
C ASN A 16 4.37 11.83 -1.58
N GLY A 17 4.91 10.70 -1.15
CA GLY A 17 6.05 10.03 -1.78
C GLY A 17 6.84 9.24 -0.77
N SER A 18 8.08 8.90 -1.13
CA SER A 18 8.91 8.07 -0.28
C SER A 18 9.70 8.85 0.74
N ILE A 19 9.66 8.39 1.99
CA ILE A 19 10.66 8.74 3.00
C ILE A 19 11.53 7.51 3.23
N THR A 20 12.83 7.70 3.18
CA THR A 20 13.81 6.65 3.48
C THR A 20 14.87 7.17 4.44
N GLY A 21 15.42 6.29 5.27
CA GLY A 21 16.58 6.60 6.10
C GLY A 21 16.50 6.03 7.51
N THR A 22 17.48 6.40 8.34
CA THR A 22 17.53 6.04 9.76
C THR A 22 17.25 7.29 10.60
N GLY A 23 16.42 7.19 11.63
CA GLY A 23 16.11 8.31 12.52
C GLY A 23 14.73 8.20 13.16
N SER A 24 14.20 9.35 13.57
CA SER A 24 12.89 9.45 14.23
C SER A 24 12.09 10.63 13.70
N VAL A 25 10.78 10.44 13.59
CA VAL A 25 9.84 11.49 13.19
C VAL A 25 8.85 11.73 14.33
N TYR A 26 8.74 12.98 14.79
CA TYR A 26 7.80 13.41 15.83
C TYR A 26 6.85 14.45 15.26
N VAL A 27 5.54 14.21 15.42
CA VAL A 27 4.47 15.04 14.87
C VAL A 27 3.47 15.36 15.97
N THR A 28 3.18 16.64 16.22
CA THR A 28 2.16 17.05 17.23
C THR A 28 0.73 17.02 16.68
N GLY A 29 0.58 16.92 15.36
CA GLY A 29 -0.71 16.73 14.70
C GLY A 29 -0.88 15.34 14.12
N LYS A 30 -1.60 15.26 13.00
CA LYS A 30 -1.87 14.04 12.24
C LYS A 30 -0.72 13.72 11.30
N THR A 31 -0.48 12.44 11.09
CA THR A 31 0.51 11.98 10.11
C THR A 31 -0.15 11.21 8.98
N THR A 32 0.11 11.61 7.73
CA THR A 32 -0.38 10.93 6.53
C THR A 32 0.79 10.50 5.64
N PHE A 33 0.90 9.21 5.36
CA PHE A 33 1.84 8.66 4.39
C PHE A 33 1.12 8.18 3.14
N LYS A 34 1.64 8.58 1.98
CA LYS A 34 1.23 8.08 0.66
C LYS A 34 2.45 7.59 -0.11
N GLY A 35 2.54 6.28 -0.34
CA GLY A 35 3.67 5.63 -1.01
C GLY A 35 4.56 4.82 -0.07
N ASP A 36 5.82 4.61 -0.47
CA ASP A 36 6.75 3.71 0.23
C ASP A 36 7.58 4.45 1.28
N ALA A 37 7.51 4.08 2.57
CA ALA A 37 8.17 4.79 3.66
C ALA A 37 9.10 3.88 4.50
N VAL A 38 10.37 3.77 4.15
CA VAL A 38 11.35 2.99 4.93
C VAL A 38 12.03 3.87 5.98
N ILE A 39 11.48 3.97 7.19
CA ILE A 39 12.13 4.69 8.31
C ILE A 39 12.68 3.68 9.30
N GLU A 40 13.97 3.41 9.25
CA GLU A 40 14.58 2.60 10.30
C GLU A 40 14.72 3.44 11.57
N ALA A 41 14.18 2.93 12.69
CA ALA A 41 14.39 3.58 13.97
C ALA A 41 15.89 3.72 14.24
N GLY A 42 16.30 4.90 14.72
CA GLY A 42 17.63 5.07 15.30
C GLY A 42 17.77 4.32 16.63
N ALA A 43 18.86 4.59 17.36
CA ALA A 43 19.12 3.97 18.67
C ALA A 43 17.98 4.18 19.70
N GLU A 44 17.13 5.20 19.52
CA GLU A 44 16.01 5.53 20.41
C GLU A 44 14.74 4.69 20.15
N GLY A 45 14.77 3.75 19.19
CA GLY A 45 13.75 2.71 19.02
C GLY A 45 12.43 3.14 18.38
N VAL A 46 12.03 4.41 18.47
CA VAL A 46 10.81 4.94 17.82
C VAL A 46 11.14 5.51 16.44
N ALA A 47 10.57 4.92 15.39
CA ALA A 47 10.72 5.43 14.02
C ALA A 47 9.74 6.59 13.76
N LEU A 48 8.51 6.48 14.28
CA LEU A 48 7.45 7.47 14.10
C LEU A 48 6.60 7.61 15.35
N TYR A 49 6.45 8.85 15.81
CA TYR A 49 5.52 9.26 16.84
C TYR A 49 4.59 10.37 16.32
N SER A 50 3.28 10.22 16.56
CA SER A 50 2.25 11.18 16.16
C SER A 50 1.25 11.41 17.30
N GLU A 51 1.06 12.64 17.77
CA GLU A 51 0.01 12.91 18.78
C GLU A 51 -1.40 12.75 18.18
N GLY A 52 -1.59 13.11 16.91
CA GLY A 52 -2.80 12.82 16.15
C GLY A 52 -2.73 11.46 15.45
N SER A 53 -3.80 11.13 14.72
CA SER A 53 -3.90 9.85 14.00
C SER A 53 -2.83 9.65 12.94
N ILE A 54 -2.54 8.37 12.65
CA ILE A 54 -1.65 7.97 11.56
C ILE A 54 -2.48 7.29 10.48
N THR A 55 -2.46 7.87 9.28
CA THR A 55 -3.07 7.30 8.08
C THR A 55 -2.00 6.89 7.09
N MET A 56 -2.04 5.65 6.63
CA MET A 56 -1.13 5.14 5.62
C MET A 56 -1.90 4.72 4.38
N SER A 57 -1.34 5.04 3.22
CA SER A 57 -1.84 4.57 1.94
C SER A 57 -0.66 4.19 1.07
N GLY A 58 -0.71 2.99 0.51
CA GLY A 58 0.12 2.59 -0.61
C GLY A 58 -0.25 3.34 -1.90
N PHE A 59 0.50 3.08 -2.96
CA PHE A 59 0.19 3.66 -4.27
C PHE A 59 -1.08 3.01 -4.85
N ASN A 60 -2.12 3.83 -4.98
CA ASN A 60 -3.36 3.44 -5.65
C ASN A 60 -3.21 3.68 -7.17
N GLY A 61 -2.88 2.62 -7.90
CA GLY A 61 -2.75 2.68 -9.36
C GLY A 61 -4.06 2.97 -10.07
N VAL A 62 -5.22 2.61 -9.49
CA VAL A 62 -6.53 2.96 -10.05
C VAL A 62 -6.75 4.46 -9.98
N GLU A 63 -6.54 5.09 -8.81
CA GLU A 63 -6.66 6.55 -8.65
C GLU A 63 -5.68 7.28 -9.58
N PHE A 64 -4.45 6.78 -9.70
CA PHE A 64 -3.46 7.33 -10.63
C PHE A 64 -3.94 7.30 -12.08
N VAL A 65 -4.42 6.14 -12.56
CA VAL A 65 -4.89 5.99 -13.93
C VAL A 65 -6.16 6.81 -14.16
N GLU A 66 -7.10 6.82 -13.21
CA GLU A 66 -8.32 7.65 -13.28
C GLU A 66 -7.99 9.14 -13.35
N ARG A 67 -7.00 9.62 -12.58
CA ARG A 67 -6.51 11.00 -12.66
C ARG A 67 -5.89 11.29 -14.01
N LEU A 68 -5.02 10.40 -14.50
CA LEU A 68 -4.39 10.55 -15.82
C LEU A 68 -5.41 10.57 -16.97
N ALA A 69 -6.48 9.80 -16.80
CA ALA A 69 -7.62 9.70 -17.69
C ALA A 69 -8.49 10.97 -17.73
N ARG A 70 -8.61 11.73 -16.63
CA ARG A 70 -9.32 13.03 -16.65
C ARG A 70 -8.71 13.98 -17.66
N ASP A 71 -7.39 13.93 -17.80
CA ASP A 71 -6.65 14.78 -18.73
C ASP A 71 -6.62 14.19 -20.16
N ASN A 72 -7.06 12.94 -20.36
CA ASN A 72 -6.96 12.20 -21.62
C ASN A 72 -8.08 11.14 -21.77
N PRO A 73 -9.25 11.52 -22.33
CA PRO A 73 -10.43 10.64 -22.40
C PRO A 73 -10.25 9.34 -23.21
N SER A 74 -9.27 9.23 -24.09
CA SER A 74 -8.99 7.96 -24.78
C SER A 74 -8.49 6.88 -23.81
N ILE A 75 -7.74 7.27 -22.76
CA ILE A 75 -7.21 6.33 -21.76
C ILE A 75 -8.32 5.75 -20.91
N ILE A 76 -9.30 6.57 -20.48
CA ILE A 76 -10.41 6.05 -19.68
C ILE A 76 -11.20 5.01 -20.47
N GLY A 77 -11.33 5.19 -21.79
CA GLY A 77 -11.94 4.20 -22.67
C GLY A 77 -11.20 2.87 -22.63
N HIS A 78 -9.87 2.90 -22.78
CA HIS A 78 -9.04 1.68 -22.72
C HIS A 78 -9.02 1.05 -21.33
N PHE A 79 -8.93 1.85 -20.27
CA PHE A 79 -8.92 1.37 -18.90
C PHE A 79 -10.25 0.76 -18.47
N ASN A 80 -11.37 1.42 -18.79
CA ASN A 80 -12.70 0.89 -18.53
C ASN A 80 -12.98 -0.38 -19.35
N ASN A 81 -12.52 -0.42 -20.61
CA ASN A 81 -12.60 -1.63 -21.43
C ASN A 81 -11.80 -2.76 -20.77
N ALA A 82 -10.54 -2.53 -20.39
CA ALA A 82 -9.74 -3.51 -19.66
C ALA A 82 -10.44 -4.01 -18.39
N LYS A 83 -10.99 -3.11 -17.58
CA LYS A 83 -11.72 -3.44 -16.35
C LYS A 83 -12.97 -4.28 -16.63
N SER A 84 -13.75 -3.92 -17.66
CA SER A 84 -14.95 -4.67 -18.08
C SER A 84 -14.57 -6.06 -18.56
N GLN A 85 -13.58 -6.16 -19.45
CA GLN A 85 -13.13 -7.43 -20.00
C GLN A 85 -12.57 -8.36 -18.92
N LEU A 86 -11.85 -7.82 -17.94
CA LEU A 86 -11.38 -8.59 -16.80
C LEU A 86 -12.53 -9.08 -15.91
N ALA A 87 -13.53 -8.23 -15.66
CA ALA A 87 -14.73 -8.64 -14.92
C ALA A 87 -15.50 -9.75 -15.66
N GLU A 88 -15.72 -9.59 -16.97
CA GLU A 88 -16.36 -10.59 -17.84
C GLU A 88 -15.54 -11.90 -17.94
N SER A 89 -14.21 -11.81 -17.86
CA SER A 89 -13.32 -12.99 -17.80
C SER A 89 -13.44 -13.75 -16.49
N ALA A 90 -13.78 -13.08 -15.38
CA ALA A 90 -13.92 -13.70 -14.06
C ALA A 90 -15.21 -14.52 -13.96
N ASP A 91 -16.27 -14.11 -14.65
CA ASP A 91 -17.58 -14.75 -14.64
C ASP A 91 -17.76 -15.83 -15.73
N SER A 92 -16.80 -15.96 -16.66
CA SER A 92 -16.86 -16.95 -17.75
C SER A 92 -16.21 -18.28 -17.38
N THR A 93 -16.79 -19.38 -17.87
CA THR A 93 -16.17 -20.70 -17.79
C THR A 93 -14.84 -20.73 -18.55
N PRO A 94 -13.84 -21.54 -18.14
CA PRO A 94 -12.57 -21.63 -18.83
C PRO A 94 -12.69 -22.19 -20.25
N ASP A 95 -12.98 -21.33 -21.21
CA ASP A 95 -13.23 -21.66 -22.60
C ASP A 95 -12.59 -20.62 -23.56
N ASN A 96 -13.08 -20.55 -24.80
CA ASN A 96 -12.60 -19.60 -25.79
C ASN A 96 -13.03 -18.15 -25.49
N VAL A 97 -14.15 -17.94 -24.80
CA VAL A 97 -14.68 -16.62 -24.43
C VAL A 97 -13.77 -15.98 -23.39
N GLN A 98 -13.38 -16.71 -22.35
CA GLN A 98 -12.44 -16.20 -21.35
C GLN A 98 -11.10 -15.81 -21.97
N ARG A 99 -10.59 -16.61 -22.93
CA ARG A 99 -9.37 -16.28 -23.68
C ARG A 99 -9.50 -14.99 -24.49
N ASN A 100 -10.63 -14.79 -25.17
CA ASN A 100 -10.86 -13.58 -25.94
C ASN A 100 -10.93 -12.33 -25.04
N HIS A 101 -11.61 -12.43 -23.89
CA HIS A 101 -11.66 -11.33 -22.92
C HIS A 101 -10.27 -11.01 -22.35
N ASN A 102 -9.48 -12.03 -22.00
CA ASN A 102 -8.10 -11.84 -21.52
C ASN A 102 -7.21 -11.16 -22.57
N ASN A 103 -7.30 -11.58 -23.83
CA ASN A 103 -6.54 -10.96 -24.93
C ASN A 103 -6.97 -9.50 -25.16
N SER A 104 -8.27 -9.21 -25.06
CA SER A 104 -8.81 -7.85 -25.17
C SER A 104 -8.34 -6.95 -24.02
N ALA A 105 -8.37 -7.47 -22.79
CA ALA A 105 -7.84 -6.80 -21.61
C ALA A 105 -6.34 -6.51 -21.74
N GLN A 106 -5.53 -7.50 -22.17
CA GLN A 106 -4.09 -7.32 -22.42
C GLN A 106 -3.83 -6.20 -23.44
N ASN A 107 -4.54 -6.20 -24.57
CA ASN A 107 -4.38 -5.16 -25.59
C ASN A 107 -4.71 -3.77 -25.05
N SER A 108 -5.76 -3.67 -24.24
CA SER A 108 -6.17 -2.41 -23.60
C SER A 108 -5.14 -1.95 -22.56
N ILE A 109 -4.57 -2.86 -21.76
CA ILE A 109 -3.54 -2.57 -20.78
C ILE A 109 -2.24 -2.12 -21.45
N ARG A 110 -1.83 -2.76 -22.55
CA ARG A 110 -0.67 -2.31 -23.34
C ARG A 110 -0.85 -0.89 -23.86
N GLN A 111 -2.06 -0.51 -24.26
CA GLN A 111 -2.35 0.87 -24.69
C GLN A 111 -2.24 1.86 -23.53
N VAL A 112 -2.75 1.50 -22.34
CA VAL A 112 -2.57 2.30 -21.12
C VAL A 112 -1.09 2.42 -20.76
N SER A 113 -0.34 1.32 -20.77
CA SER A 113 1.09 1.29 -20.44
C SER A 113 1.91 2.16 -21.41
N ALA A 114 1.71 2.00 -22.72
CA ALA A 114 2.41 2.80 -23.72
C ALA A 114 2.14 4.31 -23.57
N PHE A 115 0.92 4.67 -23.21
CA PHE A 115 0.58 6.06 -22.92
C PHE A 115 1.25 6.56 -21.64
N VAL A 116 1.19 5.78 -20.55
CA VAL A 116 1.85 6.11 -19.29
C VAL A 116 3.35 6.28 -19.53
N ASP A 117 3.98 5.38 -20.28
CA ASP A 117 5.38 5.48 -20.69
C ASP A 117 5.67 6.77 -21.45
N GLN A 118 4.83 7.15 -22.42
CA GLN A 118 4.99 8.40 -23.16
C GLN A 118 4.96 9.63 -22.23
N ARG A 119 4.04 9.67 -21.27
CA ARG A 119 3.93 10.78 -20.30
C ARG A 119 5.05 10.78 -19.27
N LEU A 120 5.42 9.60 -18.77
CA LEU A 120 6.47 9.45 -17.76
C LEU A 120 7.86 9.64 -18.36
N ASN A 121 8.08 9.36 -19.65
CA ASN A 121 9.30 9.75 -20.35
C ASN A 121 9.47 11.29 -20.43
N MET A 122 8.39 12.06 -20.25
CA MET A 122 8.46 13.52 -20.13
C MET A 122 8.62 13.98 -18.67
N ALA A 123 8.36 13.11 -17.70
CA ALA A 123 8.45 13.38 -16.27
C ALA A 123 9.64 12.61 -15.65
N ASN A 124 10.83 13.21 -15.68
CA ASN A 124 12.00 12.62 -15.01
C ASN A 124 11.77 12.55 -13.49
N GLY A 125 11.87 11.36 -12.87
CA GLY A 125 11.80 11.19 -11.42
C GLY A 125 11.62 9.76 -10.93
N GLN A 126 11.91 9.51 -9.65
CA GLN A 126 11.77 8.19 -9.02
C GLN A 126 10.33 7.65 -9.06
N THR A 127 9.32 8.52 -8.95
CA THR A 127 7.91 8.15 -9.09
C THR A 127 7.58 7.60 -10.48
N ALA A 128 8.19 8.15 -11.53
CA ALA A 128 7.98 7.68 -12.89
C ALA A 128 8.60 6.29 -13.11
N ALA A 129 9.79 6.05 -12.56
CA ALA A 129 10.43 4.74 -12.61
C ALA A 129 9.60 3.69 -11.86
N PHE A 130 9.13 4.02 -10.66
CA PHE A 130 8.26 3.17 -9.86
C PHE A 130 6.98 2.78 -10.61
N ILE A 131 6.25 3.74 -11.19
CA ILE A 131 5.01 3.46 -11.92
C ILE A 131 5.27 2.53 -13.12
N LYS A 132 6.40 2.71 -13.82
CA LYS A 132 6.79 1.83 -14.94
C LYS A 132 7.08 0.41 -14.49
N GLU A 133 7.84 0.24 -13.41
CA GLU A 133 8.14 -1.08 -12.84
C GLU A 133 6.86 -1.81 -12.43
N GLN A 134 5.91 -1.08 -11.83
CA GLN A 134 4.63 -1.62 -11.41
C GLN A 134 3.74 -2.02 -12.60
N LEU A 135 3.67 -1.20 -13.65
CA LEU A 135 2.95 -1.56 -14.88
C LEU A 135 3.59 -2.75 -15.61
N ALA A 136 4.92 -2.88 -15.59
CA ALA A 136 5.62 -4.02 -16.18
C ALA A 136 5.36 -5.32 -15.42
N SER A 137 5.41 -5.29 -14.08
CA SER A 137 5.02 -6.41 -13.21
C SER A 137 3.56 -6.83 -13.47
N PHE A 138 2.68 -5.86 -13.71
CA PHE A 138 1.29 -6.11 -14.05
C PHE A 138 1.11 -6.78 -15.41
N ASP A 139 1.82 -6.34 -16.46
CA ASP A 139 1.79 -7.00 -17.78
C ASP A 139 2.27 -8.46 -17.68
N ASP A 140 3.37 -8.71 -16.95
CA ASP A 140 3.91 -10.06 -16.73
C ASP A 140 2.91 -10.97 -16.00
N ALA A 141 2.22 -10.46 -14.98
CA ALA A 141 1.19 -11.22 -14.25
C ALA A 141 0.01 -11.66 -15.13
N ILE A 142 -0.26 -10.95 -16.24
CA ILE A 142 -1.33 -11.26 -17.18
C ILE A 142 -0.83 -12.15 -18.32
N GLN A 143 0.48 -12.22 -18.57
CA GLN A 143 1.03 -13.15 -19.54
C GLN A 143 0.73 -14.59 -19.09
N VAL A 144 -0.26 -15.20 -19.75
CA VAL A 144 -0.55 -16.63 -19.62
C VAL A 144 0.69 -17.37 -20.12
N THR A 145 1.51 -17.87 -19.21
CA THR A 145 2.71 -18.64 -19.55
C THR A 145 2.27 -19.91 -20.27
N HIS A 146 2.36 -19.89 -21.61
CA HIS A 146 2.35 -21.11 -22.41
C HIS A 146 3.75 -21.74 -22.33
N ALA A 147 4.09 -22.25 -21.15
CA ALA A 147 5.26 -23.11 -21.00
C ALA A 147 4.85 -24.49 -21.51
N ASP A 148 5.42 -24.85 -22.65
CA ASP A 148 5.23 -26.10 -23.36
C ASP A 148 4.02 -26.14 -24.32
N GLY A 149 4.31 -26.48 -25.58
CA GLY A 149 3.31 -26.70 -26.61
C GLY A 149 2.57 -28.04 -26.46
N THR A 150 2.38 -28.51 -25.22
CA THR A 150 1.68 -29.75 -24.95
C THR A 150 0.24 -29.41 -24.60
N TYR A 151 -0.71 -30.03 -25.31
CA TYR A 151 -2.15 -29.92 -25.08
C TYR A 151 -2.58 -30.62 -23.77
N GLY A 152 -1.87 -30.38 -22.66
CA GLY A 152 -2.35 -30.67 -21.33
C GLY A 152 -3.23 -29.52 -20.86
N ARG A 153 -4.33 -29.82 -20.15
CA ARG A 153 -5.11 -28.82 -19.42
C ARG A 153 -4.15 -28.05 -18.48
N ALA A 154 -3.61 -26.94 -18.95
CA ALA A 154 -3.03 -25.94 -18.08
C ALA A 154 -4.18 -25.52 -17.17
N GLU A 155 -4.10 -25.90 -15.90
CA GLU A 155 -4.92 -25.31 -14.86
C GLU A 155 -4.68 -23.81 -14.97
N MET A 156 -5.61 -23.10 -15.61
CA MET A 156 -5.65 -21.65 -15.58
C MET A 156 -5.88 -21.31 -14.12
N ARG A 157 -4.79 -21.15 -13.37
CA ARG A 157 -4.84 -20.58 -12.02
C ARG A 157 -5.63 -19.28 -12.15
N PRO A 158 -6.47 -18.92 -11.18
CA PRO A 158 -7.34 -17.76 -11.27
C PRO A 158 -6.51 -16.46 -11.33
N VAL A 159 -6.01 -16.12 -12.52
CA VAL A 159 -5.27 -14.88 -12.82
C VAL A 159 -6.18 -13.67 -12.58
N HIS A 160 -7.49 -13.85 -12.79
CA HIS A 160 -8.53 -12.83 -12.65
C HIS A 160 -8.60 -12.17 -11.25
N LYS A 161 -8.34 -12.92 -10.16
CA LYS A 161 -8.35 -12.36 -8.80
C LYS A 161 -7.08 -11.57 -8.45
N LYS A 162 -6.01 -11.64 -9.24
CA LYS A 162 -4.78 -10.86 -8.99
C LYS A 162 -4.75 -9.53 -9.74
N VAL A 163 -5.48 -9.43 -10.86
CA VAL A 163 -5.35 -8.30 -11.79
C VAL A 163 -6.24 -7.11 -11.39
N ALA A 164 -7.52 -7.35 -11.10
CA ALA A 164 -8.40 -6.28 -10.60
C ALA A 164 -8.05 -5.84 -9.17
N TYR A 165 -7.54 -6.77 -8.35
CA TYR A 165 -7.04 -6.54 -6.98
C TYR A 165 -5.56 -6.15 -6.94
N GLY A 166 -4.91 -5.98 -8.10
CA GLY A 166 -3.48 -5.67 -8.17
C GLY A 166 -3.22 -4.20 -8.44
N LEU A 167 -4.09 -3.54 -9.22
CA LEU A 167 -3.91 -2.14 -9.64
C LEU A 167 -4.04 -1.14 -8.50
N ASP A 168 -5.04 -1.35 -7.63
CA ASP A 168 -5.23 -0.64 -6.37
C ASP A 168 -4.10 -0.92 -5.36
N LYS A 169 -3.31 -1.96 -5.60
CA LYS A 169 -2.20 -2.44 -4.76
C LYS A 169 -0.82 -2.31 -5.42
N LEU A 170 -0.72 -1.58 -6.53
CA LEU A 170 0.54 -1.43 -7.28
C LEU A 170 1.63 -0.74 -6.46
N GLY A 171 1.32 -0.07 -5.36
CA GLY A 171 2.33 0.12 -4.33
C GLY A 171 1.78 -0.35 -3.02
N THR A 172 2.35 -1.40 -2.49
CA THR A 172 2.20 -1.67 -1.07
C THR A 172 3.01 -0.61 -0.35
N GLY A 173 2.36 0.30 0.38
CA GLY A 173 3.09 1.23 1.24
C GLY A 173 3.88 0.40 2.23
N TYR A 174 5.20 0.53 2.24
CA TYR A 174 6.04 -0.24 3.15
C TYR A 174 6.48 0.65 4.31
N PHE A 175 6.27 0.21 5.55
CA PHE A 175 6.83 0.83 6.74
C PHE A 175 7.68 -0.18 7.50
N LYS A 176 8.84 0.23 7.99
CA LYS A 176 9.67 -0.56 8.91
C LYS A 176 9.85 0.23 10.20
N GLY A 177 9.85 -0.41 11.36
CA GLY A 177 10.12 0.25 12.66
C GLY A 177 8.94 0.29 13.63
N LEU A 178 9.11 0.99 14.75
CA LEU A 178 8.06 1.20 15.75
C LEU A 178 7.27 2.48 15.44
N MET A 179 5.96 2.33 15.31
CA MET A 179 4.99 3.39 15.10
C MET A 179 4.15 3.57 16.36
N VAL A 180 4.08 4.80 16.86
CA VAL A 180 3.29 5.15 18.04
C VAL A 180 2.39 6.34 17.73
N THR A 181 1.12 6.24 18.12
CA THR A 181 0.19 7.37 18.09
C THR A 181 -0.62 7.48 19.37
N ASN A 182 -1.03 8.71 19.71
CA ASN A 182 -1.99 8.93 20.77
C ASN A 182 -3.45 8.79 20.33
N SER A 183 -3.72 8.67 19.04
CA SER A 183 -5.05 8.57 18.46
C SER A 183 -5.25 7.15 17.89
N TYR A 184 -5.58 7.01 16.61
CA TYR A 184 -5.74 5.73 15.90
C TYR A 184 -4.72 5.56 14.76
N ILE A 185 -4.51 4.32 14.34
CA ILE A 185 -3.76 3.96 13.13
C ILE A 185 -4.73 3.37 12.12
N GLN A 186 -4.69 3.84 10.87
CA GLN A 186 -5.48 3.27 9.79
C GLN A 186 -4.68 3.14 8.49
N THR A 187 -5.06 2.14 7.69
CA THR A 187 -4.57 1.96 6.32
C THR A 187 -5.73 2.03 5.33
N ASP A 188 -5.63 2.92 4.35
CA ASP A 188 -6.68 3.12 3.32
C ASP A 188 -6.49 2.20 2.10
N SER A 189 -5.29 1.63 1.94
CA SER A 189 -4.94 0.70 0.86
C SER A 189 -3.92 -0.32 1.35
N ALA A 190 -3.40 -1.18 0.47
CA ALA A 190 -2.43 -2.20 0.85
C ALA A 190 -1.16 -1.58 1.44
N VAL A 191 -0.91 -1.85 2.72
CA VAL A 191 0.29 -1.41 3.44
C VAL A 191 0.94 -2.61 4.14
N ALA A 192 2.25 -2.76 4.01
CA ALA A 192 3.04 -3.73 4.72
C ALA A 192 3.83 -3.01 5.82
N VAL A 193 3.54 -3.36 7.07
CA VAL A 193 4.26 -2.84 8.24
C VAL A 193 5.18 -3.94 8.77
N VAL A 194 6.47 -3.67 8.85
CA VAL A 194 7.49 -4.55 9.42
C VAL A 194 8.04 -3.94 10.70
N GLY A 195 7.48 -4.32 11.83
CA GLY A 195 7.83 -3.74 13.12
C GLY A 195 6.68 -3.82 14.10
N ALA A 196 6.48 -2.77 14.88
CA ALA A 196 5.42 -2.71 15.88
C ALA A 196 4.60 -1.44 15.70
N VAL A 197 3.31 -1.54 16.02
CA VAL A 197 2.35 -0.45 15.95
C VAL A 197 1.66 -0.32 17.31
N TRP A 198 1.50 0.90 17.79
CA TRP A 198 0.81 1.19 19.03
C TRP A 198 -0.05 2.43 18.89
N ALA A 199 -1.34 2.28 19.16
CA ALA A 199 -2.30 3.37 19.29
C ALA A 199 -2.76 3.44 20.75
N SER A 200 -2.44 4.52 21.47
CA SER A 200 -2.77 4.64 22.90
C SER A 200 -4.20 5.10 23.15
N GLY A 201 -4.81 5.82 22.19
CA GLY A 201 -6.15 6.41 22.32
C GLY A 201 -6.28 7.51 23.37
N THR A 202 -5.16 8.04 23.86
CA THR A 202 -5.13 9.15 24.83
C THR A 202 -5.54 10.50 24.23
N ASN A 203 -5.40 10.67 22.92
CA ASN A 203 -5.89 11.84 22.21
C ASN A 203 -7.37 11.66 21.85
N THR A 204 -8.24 12.15 22.73
CA THR A 204 -9.70 12.13 22.52
C THR A 204 -10.22 13.32 21.72
N GLU A 205 -9.35 14.25 21.29
CA GLU A 205 -9.75 15.40 20.46
C GLU A 205 -9.92 15.01 18.98
N ASP A 206 -9.32 13.89 18.57
CA ASP A 206 -9.52 13.33 17.24
C ASP A 206 -10.91 12.70 17.12
N GLU A 207 -11.72 13.26 16.21
CA GLU A 207 -13.03 12.72 15.87
C GLU A 207 -12.90 11.30 15.26
N PRO A 208 -13.81 10.37 15.62
CA PRO A 208 -13.90 9.09 14.96
C PRO A 208 -14.07 9.24 13.44
N THR A 209 -13.48 8.33 12.68
CA THR A 209 -13.63 8.29 11.22
C THR A 209 -14.31 7.01 10.77
N THR A 210 -14.88 6.99 9.57
CA THR A 210 -15.49 5.79 8.99
C THR A 210 -14.69 5.33 7.78
N VAL A 211 -14.17 4.11 7.83
CA VAL A 211 -13.48 3.45 6.71
C VAL A 211 -14.15 2.12 6.43
N ASP A 212 -14.53 1.87 5.18
CA ASP A 212 -15.25 0.67 4.75
C ASP A 212 -16.52 0.37 5.59
N GLY A 213 -17.21 1.43 6.03
CA GLY A 213 -18.41 1.33 6.88
C GLY A 213 -18.14 0.95 8.33
N LYS A 214 -16.88 0.90 8.76
CA LYS A 214 -16.47 0.71 10.15
C LYS A 214 -16.04 2.03 10.76
N GLU A 215 -16.56 2.34 11.94
CA GLU A 215 -16.12 3.47 12.75
C GLU A 215 -14.80 3.12 13.45
N ILE A 216 -13.80 3.99 13.31
CA ILE A 216 -12.47 3.90 13.90
C ILE A 216 -12.34 5.03 14.92
N LYS A 217 -11.94 4.70 16.14
CA LYS A 217 -11.83 5.61 17.29
C LYS A 217 -10.40 5.69 17.79
N PRO A 218 -10.02 6.74 18.54
CA PRO A 218 -8.75 6.77 19.26
C PRO A 218 -8.49 5.46 20.03
N GLY A 219 -7.31 4.88 19.83
CA GLY A 219 -6.90 3.59 20.38
C GLY A 219 -7.05 2.42 19.40
N ASP A 220 -7.82 2.59 18.33
CA ASP A 220 -7.99 1.55 17.32
C ASP A 220 -6.80 1.47 16.37
N ILE A 221 -6.51 0.24 15.94
CA ILE A 221 -5.57 -0.07 14.85
C ILE A 221 -6.39 -0.78 13.76
N TYR A 222 -6.62 -0.09 12.64
CA TYR A 222 -7.34 -0.62 11.49
C TYR A 222 -6.41 -0.92 10.32
N LEU A 223 -6.15 -2.21 10.07
CA LEU A 223 -5.38 -2.69 8.92
C LEU A 223 -6.36 -3.19 7.84
N GLY A 224 -6.85 -2.26 7.01
CA GLY A 224 -7.73 -2.53 5.88
C GLY A 224 -7.00 -2.98 4.60
N ALA A 225 -7.78 -3.29 3.55
CA ALA A 225 -7.32 -3.45 2.16
C ALA A 225 -6.08 -4.37 1.96
N ASP A 226 -6.11 -5.58 2.54
CA ASP A 226 -5.00 -6.56 2.46
C ASP A 226 -3.68 -6.07 3.06
N SER A 227 -3.74 -5.10 3.97
CA SER A 227 -2.58 -4.70 4.75
C SER A 227 -2.09 -5.84 5.64
N SER A 228 -0.78 -5.88 5.84
CA SER A 228 -0.13 -6.90 6.66
C SER A 228 0.77 -6.24 7.70
N LEU A 229 0.76 -6.79 8.91
CA LEU A 229 1.70 -6.45 9.97
C LEU A 229 2.58 -7.67 10.23
N LEU A 230 3.86 -7.53 9.93
CA LEU A 230 4.90 -8.47 10.32
C LEU A 230 5.59 -7.93 11.57
N LEU A 231 5.29 -8.54 12.71
CA LEU A 231 5.95 -8.20 13.96
C LEU A 231 7.44 -8.54 13.87
N ASN A 232 8.30 -7.52 13.95
CA ASN A 232 9.72 -7.76 14.11
C ASN A 232 9.99 -8.00 15.60
N GLN A 233 10.02 -9.27 15.98
CA GLN A 233 10.19 -9.69 17.36
C GLN A 233 11.50 -9.17 17.98
N ALA A 234 12.56 -8.98 17.18
CA ALA A 234 13.79 -8.38 17.67
C ALA A 234 13.64 -6.91 18.11
N LEU A 235 12.63 -6.17 17.62
CA LEU A 235 12.31 -4.82 18.13
C LEU A 235 11.55 -4.85 19.46
N VAL A 236 10.96 -5.98 19.81
CA VAL A 236 10.17 -6.17 21.03
C VAL A 236 10.98 -6.84 22.14
N ASP A 237 11.85 -7.78 21.76
CA ASP A 237 12.56 -8.68 22.67
C ASP A 237 14.00 -8.22 23.00
N ASP A 238 14.45 -7.05 22.52
CA ASP A 238 15.80 -6.56 22.81
C ASP A 238 15.91 -6.11 24.29
N GLU A 239 16.27 -7.08 25.15
CA GLU A 239 16.48 -6.89 26.59
C GLU A 239 17.56 -5.84 26.91
N GLU A 240 18.40 -5.45 25.94
CA GLU A 240 19.45 -4.43 26.12
C GLU A 240 18.91 -3.00 26.28
N ASN A 241 17.65 -2.71 25.93
CA ASN A 241 17.10 -1.35 25.91
C ASN A 241 15.98 -1.07 26.93
N GLY A 242 15.56 -2.03 27.76
CA GLY A 242 14.54 -1.76 28.78
C GLY A 242 14.27 -2.94 29.70
N THR A 243 14.32 -2.71 31.00
CA THR A 243 13.98 -3.74 31.99
C THR A 243 12.53 -4.23 31.77
N PRO A 244 12.26 -5.55 31.83
CA PRO A 244 10.94 -6.16 31.55
C PRO A 244 9.74 -5.56 32.30
N SER A 245 9.96 -4.80 33.38
CA SER A 245 8.90 -4.16 34.17
C SER A 245 8.18 -3.02 33.47
N GLN A 246 8.74 -2.39 32.43
CA GLN A 246 8.07 -1.31 31.69
C GLN A 246 7.15 -1.84 30.56
N LEU A 247 7.39 -3.07 30.10
CA LEU A 247 6.60 -3.73 29.05
C LEU A 247 5.43 -4.55 29.63
N ALA A 248 5.40 -4.79 30.94
CA ALA A 248 4.33 -5.55 31.60
C ALA A 248 2.93 -4.90 31.53
N GLY A 249 2.85 -3.62 31.15
CA GLY A 249 1.59 -2.91 30.86
C GLY A 249 1.17 -2.94 29.39
N LEU A 250 2.02 -3.42 28.49
CA LEU A 250 1.73 -3.58 27.07
C LEU A 250 1.15 -4.98 26.84
N GLU A 251 -0.07 -5.23 27.33
CA GLU A 251 -0.86 -6.34 26.80
C GLU A 251 -1.15 -6.03 25.33
N MET A 252 -0.30 -6.59 24.46
CA MET A 252 -0.40 -6.49 23.02
C MET A 252 -1.73 -7.11 22.58
N LEU A 253 -2.75 -6.26 22.43
CA LEU A 253 -4.07 -6.57 21.88
C LEU A 253 -3.94 -6.86 20.38
N ALA A 254 -3.30 -7.97 20.04
CA ALA A 254 -3.35 -8.54 18.71
C ALA A 254 -4.76 -9.09 18.48
N TRP A 255 -5.65 -8.26 17.96
CA TRP A 255 -7.01 -8.67 17.58
C TRP A 255 -6.93 -9.74 16.48
N ARG A 256 -7.23 -10.99 16.86
CA ARG A 256 -7.76 -12.02 15.96
C ARG A 256 -9.28 -11.94 16.00
N ARG A 257 -9.91 -11.58 14.88
CA ARG A 257 -11.25 -12.06 14.51
C ARG A 257 -11.21 -12.54 13.08
#